data_AF-A0A973MFQ1-F1
#
_entry.id   AF-A0A973MFQ1-F1
#
_cell.length_a   1.000
_cell.length_b   1.000
_cell.length_c   1.000
_cell.angle_alpha   90.00
_cell.angle_beta   90.00
_cell.angle_gamma   90.00
#
_symmetry.space_group_name_H-M   'P 1'
#
loop_
_entity.id
_entity.type
_entity.pdbx_description
1 polymer ?
#
loop_
_entity_poly.entity_id
_entity_poly.type
_entity_poly.pdbx_seq_one_letter_code
_entity_poly.pdbx_strand_id
1 'polypeptide(L)'
;KAADVLVKVHSKAIGELPYGGGTYDANDPASQLWIQLTGWHSILYAYEKYGPGKLTAQEEQEYWEACAIAAELQTCSPEDIPRSRAGVRAYFERMRPRLSASPIARQAMNHLLRSELVLPPTPWWAKPASLAVAKAQRIATIATMPRWMRELAGIRQARLLDVLIAPVMKSAFALAHLSPKAELRLLARLSPSTIPVIAPIKLGIPPRNEEVLTPAQARARYGYAKPAEAHRAFRARQAARVFDDGKAPSDQGLIESQDILGPLS
;
A
#
# COMPACT_ATOMS: atom_id res chain seq x y z
N LYS A 1 7.63 11.39 11.23
CA LYS A 1 6.31 12.06 11.18
C LYS A 1 5.20 11.17 10.63
N ALA A 2 5.14 10.87 9.32
CA ALA A 2 4.01 10.08 8.77
C ALA A 2 3.81 8.71 9.43
N ALA A 3 4.89 7.98 9.71
CA ALA A 3 4.84 6.71 10.46
C ALA A 3 4.23 6.86 11.88
N ASP A 4 4.55 7.94 12.58
CA ASP A 4 4.03 8.21 13.93
C ASP A 4 2.50 8.44 13.92
N VAL A 5 2.05 9.23 12.94
CA VAL A 5 0.63 9.47 12.68
C VAL A 5 -0.08 8.18 12.31
N LEU A 6 0.54 7.36 11.47
CA LEU A 6 -0.02 6.09 11.04
C LEU A 6 -0.27 5.15 12.22
N VAL A 7 0.67 5.03 13.16
CA VAL A 7 0.48 4.23 14.39
C VAL A 7 -0.72 4.71 15.19
N LYS A 8 -0.90 6.03 15.31
CA LYS A 8 -2.03 6.63 16.01
C LYS A 8 -3.36 6.32 15.30
N VAL A 9 -3.41 6.45 13.98
CA VAL A 9 -4.58 6.11 13.14
C VAL A 9 -4.93 4.63 13.23
N HIS A 10 -3.93 3.75 13.11
CA HIS A 10 -4.10 2.30 13.23
C HIS A 10 -4.64 1.86 14.59
N SER A 11 -4.49 2.67 15.64
CA SER A 11 -5.03 2.36 16.97
C SER A 11 -6.57 2.34 17.02
N LYS A 12 -7.25 2.88 15.98
CA LYS A 12 -8.70 2.71 15.79
C LYS A 12 -9.05 1.34 15.19
N ALA A 13 -8.15 0.75 14.40
CA ALA A 13 -8.37 -0.53 13.72
C ALA A 13 -7.93 -1.69 14.63
N ILE A 14 -8.68 -1.90 15.70
CA ILE A 14 -8.49 -2.96 16.69
C ILE A 14 -9.85 -3.55 17.07
N GLY A 15 -9.94 -4.86 17.29
CA GLY A 15 -11.21 -5.53 17.59
C GLY A 15 -11.16 -7.05 17.57
N GLU A 16 -12.33 -7.67 17.72
CA GLU A 16 -12.50 -9.12 17.55
C GLU A 16 -12.71 -9.48 16.08
N LEU A 17 -12.15 -10.61 15.67
CA LEU A 17 -12.37 -11.11 14.32
C LEU A 17 -13.83 -11.55 14.16
N PRO A 18 -14.57 -11.00 13.18
CA PRO A 18 -16.00 -11.32 13.00
C PRO A 18 -16.24 -12.77 12.55
N TYR A 19 -15.19 -13.48 12.13
CA TYR A 19 -15.25 -14.87 11.68
C TYR A 19 -14.09 -15.66 12.28
N GLY A 20 -14.37 -16.82 12.88
CA GLY A 20 -13.33 -17.77 13.32
C GLY A 20 -12.69 -17.51 14.68
N GLY A 21 -13.12 -16.46 15.40
CA GLY A 21 -12.60 -16.11 16.73
C GLY A 21 -11.20 -15.48 16.71
N GLY A 22 -10.80 -14.92 17.84
CA GLY A 22 -9.54 -14.17 17.98
C GLY A 22 -9.71 -12.67 17.78
N THR A 23 -8.59 -11.95 17.80
CA THR A 23 -8.55 -10.49 17.74
C THR A 23 -7.66 -10.00 16.60
N TYR A 24 -7.83 -8.74 16.22
CA TYR A 24 -6.98 -8.04 15.27
C TYR A 24 -6.55 -6.69 15.86
N ASP A 25 -5.33 -6.27 15.51
CA ASP A 25 -4.79 -4.93 15.76
C ASP A 25 -3.98 -4.53 14.53
N ALA A 26 -4.31 -3.41 13.90
CA ALA A 26 -3.56 -2.92 12.75
C ALA A 26 -2.11 -2.56 13.10
N ASN A 27 -1.77 -2.31 14.37
CA ASN A 27 -0.40 -2.11 14.82
C ASN A 27 0.33 -3.40 15.24
N ASP A 28 -0.31 -4.56 15.13
CA ASP A 28 0.33 -5.86 15.36
C ASP A 28 1.52 -6.04 14.39
N PRO A 29 2.73 -6.36 14.88
CA PRO A 29 3.91 -6.53 14.04
C PRO A 29 3.74 -7.60 12.94
N ALA A 30 3.02 -8.70 13.19
CA ALA A 30 2.81 -9.73 12.20
C ALA A 30 1.87 -9.26 11.07
N SER A 31 0.85 -8.48 11.42
CA SER A 31 -0.06 -7.82 10.48
C SER A 31 0.66 -6.76 9.64
N GLN A 32 1.52 -5.95 10.26
CA GLN A 32 2.36 -4.99 9.52
C GLN A 32 3.37 -5.67 8.60
N LEU A 33 3.97 -6.80 9.02
CA LEU A 33 4.82 -7.60 8.15
C LEU A 33 4.06 -8.11 6.91
N TRP A 34 2.83 -8.61 7.09
CA TRP A 34 1.99 -9.05 5.98
C TRP A 34 1.72 -7.91 4.98
N ILE A 35 1.31 -6.74 5.46
CA ILE A 35 1.03 -5.58 4.60
C ILE A 35 2.30 -5.06 3.92
N GLN A 36 3.42 -4.99 4.63
CA GLN A 36 4.71 -4.58 4.08
C GLN A 36 5.12 -5.50 2.92
N LEU A 37 5.08 -6.82 3.11
CA LEU A 37 5.49 -7.78 2.09
C LEU A 37 4.53 -7.83 0.91
N THR A 38 3.22 -7.82 1.14
CA THR A 38 2.24 -7.79 0.05
C THR A 38 2.31 -6.50 -0.76
N GLY A 39 2.52 -5.36 -0.11
CA GLY A 39 2.68 -4.05 -0.74
C GLY A 39 3.89 -4.00 -1.67
N TRP A 40 5.10 -4.21 -1.13
CA TRP A 40 6.32 -4.14 -1.93
C TRP A 40 6.38 -5.22 -3.01
N HIS A 41 6.00 -6.46 -2.69
CA HIS A 41 5.91 -7.49 -3.73
C HIS A 41 4.98 -7.08 -4.88
N SER A 42 3.81 -6.49 -4.58
CA SER A 42 2.86 -6.08 -5.61
C SER A 42 3.38 -4.94 -6.47
N ILE A 43 4.12 -4.00 -5.87
CA ILE A 43 4.80 -2.92 -6.60
C ILE A 43 5.82 -3.49 -7.59
N LEU A 44 6.72 -4.36 -7.13
CA LEU A 44 7.71 -4.99 -8.00
C LEU A 44 7.03 -5.82 -9.09
N TYR A 45 6.05 -6.64 -8.74
CA TYR A 45 5.34 -7.47 -9.71
C TYR A 45 4.63 -6.63 -10.78
N ALA A 46 3.97 -5.54 -10.41
CA ALA A 46 3.32 -4.63 -11.34
C ALA A 46 4.34 -3.89 -12.23
N TYR A 47 5.45 -3.44 -11.65
CA TYR A 47 6.56 -2.82 -12.38
C TYR A 47 7.11 -3.76 -13.46
N GLU A 48 7.38 -5.02 -13.15
CA GLU A 48 7.92 -5.96 -14.14
C GLU A 48 6.90 -6.40 -15.18
N LYS A 49 5.63 -6.49 -14.77
CA LYS A 49 4.55 -6.93 -15.65
C LYS A 49 4.13 -5.86 -16.64
N TYR A 50 4.05 -4.60 -16.20
CA TYR A 50 3.49 -3.48 -16.98
C TYR A 50 4.48 -2.35 -17.27
N GLY A 51 5.63 -2.32 -16.60
CA GLY A 51 6.70 -1.36 -16.83
C GLY A 51 7.75 -1.87 -17.82
N PRO A 52 8.99 -1.37 -17.71
CA PRO A 52 10.03 -1.55 -18.73
C PRO A 52 10.62 -2.96 -18.78
N GLY A 53 10.50 -3.75 -17.72
CA GLY A 53 11.02 -5.10 -17.67
C GLY A 53 11.40 -5.54 -16.27
N LYS A 54 12.10 -6.67 -16.18
CA LYS A 54 12.63 -7.19 -14.92
C LYS A 54 13.83 -6.37 -14.47
N LEU A 55 13.97 -6.24 -13.15
CA LEU A 55 15.19 -5.72 -12.55
C LEU A 55 16.36 -6.69 -12.80
N THR A 56 17.57 -6.14 -12.89
CA THR A 56 18.80 -6.93 -12.76
C THR A 56 18.89 -7.54 -11.36
N ALA A 57 19.75 -8.55 -11.19
CA ALA A 57 19.95 -9.18 -9.89
C ALA A 57 20.40 -8.18 -8.81
N GLN A 58 21.24 -7.22 -9.18
CA GLN A 58 21.72 -6.18 -8.28
C GLN A 58 20.60 -5.20 -7.89
N GLU A 59 19.85 -4.67 -8.86
CA GLU A 59 18.72 -3.77 -8.59
C GLU A 59 17.65 -4.44 -7.72
N GLU A 60 17.40 -5.74 -7.93
CA GLU A 60 16.48 -6.50 -7.09
C GLU A 60 17.02 -6.67 -5.65
N GLN A 61 18.31 -6.91 -5.48
CA GLN A 61 18.92 -6.98 -4.15
C GLN A 61 18.80 -5.64 -3.42
N GLU A 62 19.13 -4.53 -4.11
CA GLU A 62 18.97 -3.17 -3.59
C GLU A 62 17.50 -2.87 -3.24
N TYR A 63 16.56 -3.32 -4.08
CA TYR A 63 15.13 -3.18 -3.83
C TYR A 63 14.70 -3.87 -2.54
N TRP A 64 15.09 -5.13 -2.32
CA TRP A 64 14.70 -5.86 -1.11
C TRP A 64 15.39 -5.33 0.15
N GLU A 65 16.63 -4.84 0.04
CA GLU A 65 17.31 -4.17 1.16
C GLU A 65 16.60 -2.85 1.52
N ALA A 66 16.22 -2.05 0.53
CA ALA A 66 15.42 -0.84 0.75
C ALA A 66 14.06 -1.15 1.40
N CYS A 67 13.42 -2.26 1.03
CA CYS A 67 12.18 -2.72 1.66
C CYS A 67 12.37 -3.06 3.15
N ALA A 68 13.53 -3.62 3.50
CA ALA A 68 13.88 -3.92 4.89
C ALA A 68 14.15 -2.64 5.70
N ILE A 69 14.90 -1.69 5.14
CA ILE A 69 15.10 -0.37 5.75
C ILE A 69 13.75 0.33 5.96
N ALA A 70 12.85 0.27 4.96
CA ALA A 70 11.52 0.87 5.05
C ALA A 70 10.64 0.25 6.16
N ALA A 71 10.90 -1.00 6.59
CA ALA A 71 10.17 -1.61 7.70
C ALA A 71 10.45 -0.93 9.05
N GLU A 72 11.55 -0.18 9.19
CA GLU A 72 11.79 0.67 10.37
C GLU A 72 10.75 1.80 10.54
N LEU A 73 9.96 2.07 9.50
CA LEU A 73 8.85 3.02 9.52
C LEU A 73 7.51 2.36 9.84
N GLN A 74 7.51 1.06 10.13
CA GLN A 74 6.35 0.27 10.54
C GLN A 74 6.60 -0.38 11.92
N THR A 75 5.60 -1.07 12.47
CA THR A 75 5.74 -1.77 13.76
C THR A 75 6.42 -3.14 13.64
N CYS A 76 6.60 -3.67 12.42
CA CYS A 76 7.30 -4.92 12.18
C CYS A 76 8.83 -4.76 12.24
N SER A 77 9.55 -5.87 12.45
CA SER A 77 11.01 -5.83 12.47
C SER A 77 11.58 -5.81 11.05
N PRO A 78 12.59 -4.96 10.77
CA PRO A 78 13.39 -5.06 9.55
C PRO A 78 14.00 -6.43 9.34
N GLU A 79 14.33 -7.18 10.40
CA GLU A 79 14.94 -8.51 10.32
C GLU A 79 14.00 -9.55 9.72
N ASP A 80 12.68 -9.36 9.86
CA ASP A 80 11.68 -10.29 9.35
C ASP A 80 11.43 -10.15 7.84
N ILE A 81 11.94 -9.08 7.21
CA ILE A 81 11.75 -8.81 5.78
C ILE A 81 12.68 -9.71 4.94
N PRO A 82 12.20 -10.57 4.04
CA PRO A 82 13.11 -11.37 3.24
C PRO A 82 13.91 -10.52 2.24
N ARG A 83 15.24 -10.74 2.14
CA ARG A 83 16.14 -10.05 1.19
C ARG A 83 16.17 -10.69 -0.20
N SER A 84 15.18 -11.51 -0.53
CA SER A 84 15.13 -12.21 -1.82
C SER A 84 13.71 -12.63 -2.17
N ARG A 85 13.45 -12.77 -3.48
CA ARG A 85 12.21 -13.38 -4.00
C ARG A 85 11.92 -14.76 -3.42
N ALA A 86 12.95 -15.58 -3.23
CA ALA A 86 12.77 -16.92 -2.67
C ALA A 86 12.22 -16.85 -1.24
N GLY A 87 12.76 -15.95 -0.41
CA GLY A 87 12.27 -15.73 0.94
C GLY A 87 10.87 -15.13 0.97
N VAL A 88 10.54 -14.19 0.08
CA VAL A 88 9.18 -13.64 -0.04
C VAL A 88 8.18 -14.72 -0.44
N ARG A 89 8.51 -15.57 -1.42
CA ARG A 89 7.67 -16.72 -1.80
C ARG A 89 7.48 -17.68 -0.63
N ALA A 90 8.55 -18.02 0.09
CA ALA A 90 8.46 -18.90 1.25
C ALA A 90 7.54 -18.31 2.34
N TYR A 91 7.59 -17.00 2.57
CA TYR A 91 6.67 -16.33 3.48
C TYR A 91 5.21 -16.43 2.99
N PHE A 92 4.94 -16.18 1.71
CA PHE A 92 3.58 -16.30 1.17
C PHE A 92 3.03 -17.73 1.20
N GLU A 93 3.85 -18.76 0.95
CA GLU A 93 3.41 -20.15 1.08
C GLU A 93 3.02 -20.49 2.53
N ARG A 94 3.74 -19.96 3.54
CA ARG A 94 3.35 -20.10 4.96
C ARG A 94 2.05 -19.36 5.29
N MET A 95 1.81 -18.22 4.66
CA MET A 95 0.61 -17.42 4.91
C MET A 95 -0.63 -17.95 4.21
N ARG A 96 -0.47 -18.50 3.00
CA ARG A 96 -1.58 -18.98 2.17
C ARG A 96 -2.63 -19.85 2.91
N PRO A 97 -2.28 -20.89 3.69
CA PRO A 97 -3.28 -21.70 4.39
C PRO A 97 -4.01 -20.96 5.52
N ARG A 98 -3.51 -19.79 5.94
CA ARG A 98 -4.12 -18.95 7.00
C ARG A 98 -5.11 -17.92 6.44
N LEU A 99 -5.17 -17.75 5.12
CA LEU A 99 -6.02 -16.75 4.48
C LEU A 99 -7.44 -17.27 4.27
N SER A 100 -8.42 -16.42 4.56
CA SER A 100 -9.84 -16.70 4.33
C SER A 100 -10.49 -15.51 3.63
N ALA A 101 -11.27 -15.76 2.56
CA ALA A 101 -12.13 -14.73 1.99
C ALA A 101 -13.51 -14.75 2.64
N SER A 102 -13.55 -14.18 3.84
CA SER A 102 -14.79 -13.89 4.53
C SER A 102 -15.72 -13.00 3.67
N PRO A 103 -17.04 -12.97 3.97
CA PRO A 103 -17.98 -12.11 3.27
C PRO A 103 -17.51 -10.65 3.18
N ILE A 104 -17.02 -10.08 4.29
CA ILE A 104 -16.49 -8.71 4.31
C ILE A 104 -15.24 -8.55 3.44
N ALA A 105 -14.33 -9.53 3.41
CA ALA A 105 -13.15 -9.50 2.56
C ALA A 105 -13.54 -9.52 1.07
N ARG A 106 -14.53 -10.33 0.69
CA ARG A 106 -15.06 -10.39 -0.69
C ARG A 106 -15.73 -9.08 -1.10
N GLN A 107 -16.49 -8.47 -0.19
CA GLN A 107 -17.09 -7.15 -0.43
C GLN A 107 -16.01 -6.08 -0.63
N ALA A 108 -15.01 -6.04 0.26
CA ALA A 108 -13.90 -5.10 0.18
C ALA A 108 -13.10 -5.26 -1.12
N MET A 109 -12.74 -6.49 -1.50
CA MET A 109 -12.05 -6.75 -2.78
C MET A 109 -12.85 -6.27 -3.99
N ASN A 110 -14.15 -6.54 -4.04
CA ASN A 110 -14.99 -6.08 -5.15
C ASN A 110 -15.10 -4.56 -5.18
N HIS A 111 -15.20 -3.92 -4.02
CA HIS A 111 -15.22 -2.47 -3.89
C HIS A 111 -13.89 -1.84 -4.36
N LEU A 112 -12.75 -2.36 -3.92
CA LEU A 112 -11.42 -1.87 -4.32
C LEU A 112 -11.14 -2.02 -5.82
N LEU A 113 -11.77 -3.00 -6.48
CA LEU A 113 -11.68 -3.18 -7.92
C LEU A 113 -12.60 -2.24 -8.74
N ARG A 114 -13.31 -1.31 -8.10
CA ARG A 114 -14.08 -0.24 -8.76
C ARG A 114 -13.23 1.00 -8.92
N SER A 115 -12.28 0.95 -9.85
CA SER A 115 -11.31 2.03 -10.09
C SER A 115 -11.98 3.37 -10.43
N GLU A 116 -13.20 3.37 -10.95
CA GLU A 116 -13.99 4.58 -11.21
C GLU A 116 -14.30 5.41 -9.96
N LEU A 117 -14.24 4.81 -8.76
CA LEU A 117 -14.45 5.50 -7.48
C LEU A 117 -13.20 6.28 -7.01
N VAL A 118 -12.02 5.91 -7.53
CA VAL A 118 -10.73 6.49 -7.12
C VAL A 118 -10.24 7.51 -8.16
N LEU A 119 -10.71 7.40 -9.41
CA LEU A 119 -10.36 8.36 -10.44
C LEU A 119 -10.94 9.75 -10.14
N PRO A 120 -10.19 10.83 -10.39
CA PRO A 120 -10.67 12.20 -10.19
C PRO A 120 -11.96 12.46 -11.00
N PRO A 121 -12.86 13.31 -10.50
CA PRO A 121 -14.07 13.69 -11.24
C PRO A 121 -13.74 14.15 -12.66
N THR A 122 -14.47 13.63 -13.64
CA THR A 122 -14.32 14.00 -15.05
C THR A 122 -15.59 14.68 -15.57
N PRO A 123 -15.46 15.68 -16.46
CA PRO A 123 -16.61 16.24 -17.17
C PRO A 123 -17.45 15.17 -17.86
N TRP A 124 -18.73 15.44 -18.06
CA TRP A 124 -19.68 14.46 -18.60
C TRP A 124 -19.25 13.89 -19.96
N TRP A 125 -18.66 14.70 -20.82
CA TRP A 125 -18.16 14.30 -22.15
C TRP A 125 -16.95 13.35 -22.08
N ALA A 126 -16.17 13.39 -20.99
CA ALA A 126 -15.02 12.53 -20.76
C ALA A 126 -15.37 11.23 -20.01
N LYS A 127 -16.61 11.10 -19.51
CA LYS A 127 -17.05 9.92 -18.74
C LYS A 127 -16.84 8.60 -19.50
N PRO A 128 -17.16 8.47 -20.80
CA PRO A 128 -16.94 7.21 -21.51
C PRO A 128 -15.45 6.79 -21.51
N ALA A 129 -14.54 7.75 -21.72
CA ALA A 129 -13.11 7.50 -21.67
C ALA A 129 -12.64 7.13 -20.25
N SER A 130 -13.13 7.84 -19.23
CA SER A 130 -12.83 7.53 -17.82
C SER A 130 -13.27 6.12 -17.43
N LEU A 131 -14.48 5.70 -17.83
CA LEU A 131 -14.99 4.34 -17.59
C LEU A 131 -14.17 3.27 -18.34
N ALA A 132 -13.71 3.57 -19.55
CA ALA A 132 -12.82 2.67 -20.30
C ALA A 132 -11.48 2.48 -19.57
N VAL A 133 -10.89 3.57 -19.06
CA VAL A 133 -9.66 3.53 -18.25
C VAL A 133 -9.88 2.74 -16.96
N ALA A 134 -10.96 3.01 -16.22
CA ALA A 134 -11.31 2.28 -15.00
C ALA A 134 -11.48 0.78 -15.26
N LYS A 135 -12.14 0.40 -16.36
CA LYS A 135 -12.30 -1.00 -16.77
C LYS A 135 -10.96 -1.64 -17.14
N ALA A 136 -10.11 -0.96 -17.90
CA ALA A 136 -8.78 -1.44 -18.24
C ALA A 136 -7.92 -1.66 -16.98
N GLN A 137 -7.95 -0.70 -16.05
CA GLN A 137 -7.25 -0.80 -14.76
C GLN A 137 -7.78 -1.97 -13.93
N ARG A 138 -9.10 -2.17 -13.84
CA ARG A 138 -9.69 -3.33 -13.17
C ARG A 138 -9.18 -4.65 -13.78
N ILE A 139 -9.20 -4.77 -15.12
CA ILE A 139 -8.74 -5.98 -15.81
C ILE A 139 -7.26 -6.22 -15.53
N ALA A 140 -6.44 -5.16 -15.56
CA ALA A 140 -5.02 -5.22 -15.25
C ALA A 140 -4.78 -5.68 -13.81
N THR A 141 -5.46 -5.08 -12.83
CA THR A 141 -5.35 -5.48 -11.42
C THR A 141 -5.73 -6.94 -11.22
N ILE A 142 -6.84 -7.41 -11.82
CA ILE A 142 -7.21 -8.83 -11.71
C ILE A 142 -6.13 -9.72 -12.35
N ALA A 143 -5.57 -9.30 -13.48
CA ALA A 143 -4.53 -10.04 -14.18
C ALA A 143 -3.23 -10.19 -13.37
N THR A 144 -2.99 -9.39 -12.32
CA THR A 144 -1.84 -9.57 -11.41
C THR A 144 -2.08 -10.60 -10.31
N MET A 145 -3.33 -10.93 -10.03
CA MET A 145 -3.68 -11.85 -8.94
C MET A 145 -3.50 -13.32 -9.36
N PRO A 146 -2.96 -14.19 -8.49
CA PRO A 146 -3.00 -15.64 -8.68
C PRO A 146 -4.42 -16.18 -8.77
N ARG A 147 -4.64 -17.26 -9.53
CA ARG A 147 -5.99 -17.82 -9.73
C ARG A 147 -6.69 -18.24 -8.45
N TRP A 148 -5.97 -18.90 -7.54
CA TRP A 148 -6.53 -19.33 -6.26
C TRP A 148 -7.09 -18.16 -5.44
N MET A 149 -6.46 -16.98 -5.52
CA MET A 149 -6.92 -15.78 -4.81
C MET A 149 -8.19 -15.22 -5.46
N ARG A 150 -8.29 -15.27 -6.79
CA ARG A 150 -9.50 -14.88 -7.53
C ARG A 150 -10.66 -15.83 -7.22
N GLU A 151 -10.40 -17.13 -7.17
CA GLU A 151 -11.38 -18.16 -6.81
C GLU A 151 -11.90 -17.93 -5.38
N LEU A 152 -11.00 -17.74 -4.43
CA LEU A 152 -11.33 -17.44 -3.03
C LEU A 152 -12.19 -16.16 -2.93
N ALA A 153 -11.85 -15.13 -3.70
CA ALA A 153 -12.60 -13.88 -3.76
C ALA A 153 -13.96 -13.98 -4.51
N GLY A 154 -14.16 -15.03 -5.31
CA GLY A 154 -15.27 -15.14 -6.24
C GLY A 154 -15.17 -14.19 -7.45
N ILE A 155 -13.95 -13.79 -7.83
CA ILE A 155 -13.67 -12.91 -8.96
C ILE A 155 -13.44 -13.76 -10.22
N ARG A 156 -14.18 -13.48 -11.29
CA ARG A 156 -14.04 -14.16 -12.58
C ARG A 156 -13.48 -13.20 -13.65
N GLN A 157 -12.47 -13.66 -14.38
CA GLN A 157 -11.92 -12.98 -15.55
C GLN A 157 -11.41 -14.03 -16.53
N ALA A 158 -11.66 -13.80 -17.82
CA ALA A 158 -11.18 -14.70 -18.87
C ALA A 158 -9.65 -14.63 -18.97
N ARG A 159 -8.99 -15.79 -19.16
CA ARG A 159 -7.53 -15.86 -19.34
C ARG A 159 -7.04 -15.02 -20.52
N LEU A 160 -7.86 -14.90 -21.57
CA LEU A 160 -7.55 -14.07 -22.72
C LEU A 160 -7.39 -12.58 -22.32
N LEU A 161 -8.23 -12.08 -21.42
CA LEU A 161 -8.11 -10.70 -20.93
C LEU A 161 -6.82 -10.49 -20.11
N ASP A 162 -6.39 -11.50 -19.33
CA ASP A 162 -5.13 -11.43 -18.59
C ASP A 162 -3.91 -11.23 -19.51
N VAL A 163 -3.96 -11.86 -20.69
CA VAL A 163 -2.88 -11.80 -21.69
C VAL A 163 -2.98 -10.49 -22.47
N LEU A 164 -4.16 -10.15 -22.98
CA LEU A 164 -4.37 -8.98 -23.84
C LEU A 164 -4.18 -7.65 -23.10
N ILE A 165 -4.43 -7.59 -21.80
CA ILE A 165 -4.26 -6.35 -21.05
C ILE A 165 -2.79 -5.97 -20.84
N ALA A 166 -1.87 -6.95 -20.83
CA ALA A 166 -0.46 -6.69 -20.60
C ALA A 166 0.19 -5.75 -21.63
N PRO A 167 0.10 -5.97 -22.96
CA PRO A 167 0.64 -5.04 -23.94
C PRO A 167 -0.05 -3.67 -23.88
N VAL A 168 -1.37 -3.61 -23.64
CA VAL A 168 -2.11 -2.36 -23.50
C VAL A 168 -1.54 -1.50 -22.37
N MET A 169 -1.34 -2.09 -21.19
CA MET A 169 -0.77 -1.38 -20.04
C MET A 169 0.69 -0.99 -20.27
N LYS A 170 1.51 -1.87 -20.87
CA LYS A 170 2.90 -1.55 -21.23
C LYS A 170 2.99 -0.34 -22.15
N SER A 171 2.18 -0.31 -23.21
CA SER A 171 2.11 0.82 -24.12
C SER A 171 1.62 2.09 -23.41
N ALA A 172 0.59 1.98 -22.56
CA ALA A 172 0.08 3.13 -21.82
C ALA A 172 1.13 3.73 -20.88
N PHE A 173 1.86 2.90 -20.10
CA PHE A 173 2.93 3.38 -19.22
C PHE A 173 4.10 3.94 -20.00
N ALA A 174 4.53 3.28 -21.09
CA ALA A 174 5.59 3.79 -21.96
C ALA A 174 5.23 5.17 -22.53
N LEU A 175 4.01 5.35 -23.04
CA LEU A 175 3.50 6.63 -23.55
C LEU A 175 3.46 7.71 -22.45
N ALA A 176 3.01 7.35 -21.24
CA ALA A 176 2.99 8.28 -20.12
C ALA A 176 4.40 8.76 -19.72
N HIS A 177 5.42 7.92 -19.92
CA HIS A 177 6.82 8.22 -19.58
C HIS A 177 7.59 8.94 -20.70
N LEU A 178 7.00 9.14 -21.89
CA LEU A 178 7.66 9.86 -22.99
C LEU A 178 7.88 11.34 -22.69
N SER A 179 7.06 11.94 -21.83
CA SER A 179 7.16 13.36 -21.49
C SER A 179 7.08 13.58 -19.98
N PRO A 180 8.18 13.98 -19.33
CA PRO A 180 8.19 14.29 -17.89
C PRO A 180 7.15 15.34 -17.50
N LYS A 181 6.89 16.33 -18.37
CA LYS A 181 5.86 17.35 -18.12
C LYS A 181 4.45 16.76 -18.16
N ALA A 182 4.16 15.85 -19.08
CA ALA A 182 2.86 15.19 -19.16
C ALA A 182 2.65 14.22 -17.98
N GLU A 183 3.70 13.47 -17.62
CA GLU A 183 3.71 12.58 -16.46
C GLU A 183 3.43 13.35 -15.17
N LEU A 184 4.12 14.47 -14.94
CA LEU A 184 3.90 15.32 -13.76
C LEU A 184 2.50 15.94 -13.73
N ARG A 185 1.94 16.34 -14.89
CA ARG A 185 0.54 16.82 -14.95
C ARG A 185 -0.45 15.71 -14.61
N LEU A 186 -0.21 14.49 -15.07
CA LEU A 186 -1.04 13.33 -14.74
C LEU A 186 -0.95 13.01 -13.24
N LEU A 187 0.27 12.96 -12.69
CA LEU A 187 0.51 12.76 -11.26
C LEU A 187 -0.13 13.85 -10.42
N ALA A 188 -0.08 15.12 -10.86
CA ALA A 188 -0.70 16.22 -10.13
C ALA A 188 -2.22 16.08 -10.06
N ARG A 189 -2.84 15.38 -11.01
CA ARG A 189 -4.27 15.08 -11.01
C ARG A 189 -4.62 13.85 -10.15
N LEU A 190 -3.78 12.81 -10.19
CA LEU A 190 -4.05 11.53 -9.53
C LEU A 190 -3.55 11.45 -8.09
N SER A 191 -2.39 12.04 -7.81
CA SER A 191 -1.72 12.01 -6.52
C SER A 191 -0.97 13.33 -6.25
N PRO A 192 -1.71 14.43 -5.99
CA PRO A 192 -1.11 15.75 -5.80
C PRO A 192 -0.04 15.79 -4.71
N SER A 193 -0.20 15.01 -3.64
CA SER A 193 0.72 14.94 -2.50
C SER A 193 2.10 14.36 -2.86
N THR A 194 2.23 13.64 -3.98
CA THR A 194 3.51 13.08 -4.43
C THR A 194 4.34 14.08 -5.26
N ILE A 195 3.70 15.14 -5.79
CA ILE A 195 4.37 16.12 -6.66
C ILE A 195 5.56 16.80 -5.98
N PRO A 196 5.48 17.27 -4.72
CA PRO A 196 6.63 17.89 -4.04
C PRO A 196 7.85 16.98 -3.91
N VAL A 197 7.65 15.65 -3.97
CA VAL A 197 8.72 14.65 -3.85
C VAL A 197 9.25 14.24 -5.23
N ILE A 198 8.36 13.94 -6.18
CA ILE A 198 8.74 13.37 -7.48
C ILE A 198 9.19 14.43 -8.48
N ALA A 199 8.59 15.63 -8.47
CA ALA A 199 8.89 16.66 -9.46
C ALA A 199 10.36 17.12 -9.43
N PRO A 200 10.99 17.41 -8.27
CA PRO A 200 12.41 17.78 -8.23
C PRO A 200 13.32 16.71 -8.83
N ILE A 201 13.06 15.43 -8.51
CA ILE A 201 13.84 14.28 -9.02
C ILE A 201 13.72 14.21 -10.55
N LYS A 202 12.49 14.26 -11.08
CA LYS A 202 12.24 14.17 -12.53
C LYS A 202 12.76 15.37 -13.32
N LEU A 203 12.83 16.55 -12.70
CA LEU A 203 13.34 17.78 -13.30
C LEU A 203 14.85 17.98 -13.08
N GLY A 204 15.52 17.05 -12.40
CA GLY A 204 16.95 17.17 -12.10
C GLY A 204 17.29 18.37 -11.20
N ILE A 205 16.34 18.81 -10.36
CA ILE A 205 16.57 19.89 -9.41
C ILE A 205 17.41 19.33 -8.26
N PRO A 206 18.62 19.87 -8.02
CA PRO A 206 19.47 19.37 -6.95
C PRO A 206 18.83 19.63 -5.57
N PRO A 207 19.05 18.73 -4.60
CA PRO A 207 18.55 18.94 -3.25
C PRO A 207 19.25 20.14 -2.60
N ARG A 208 18.55 20.85 -1.72
CA ARG A 208 19.15 21.95 -0.94
C ARG A 208 20.18 21.45 0.10
N ASN A 209 20.03 20.21 0.52
CA ASN A 209 20.92 19.50 1.43
C ASN A 209 21.07 18.07 0.92
N GLU A 210 22.30 17.62 0.70
CA GLU A 210 22.63 16.28 0.20
C GLU A 210 22.65 15.22 1.30
N GLU A 211 22.45 15.61 2.55
CA GLU A 211 22.42 14.70 3.70
C GLU A 211 21.29 13.66 3.57
N VAL A 212 21.68 12.39 3.63
CA VAL A 212 20.77 11.25 3.68
C VAL A 212 20.80 10.66 5.08
N LEU A 213 19.64 10.65 5.75
CA LEU A 213 19.49 10.07 7.09
C LEU A 213 18.91 8.66 6.99
N THR A 214 19.41 7.75 7.83
CA THR A 214 18.70 6.51 8.12
C THR A 214 17.40 6.80 8.88
N PRO A 215 16.39 5.89 8.85
CA PRO A 215 15.18 6.05 9.64
C PRO A 215 15.47 6.30 11.13
N ALA A 216 16.48 5.63 11.70
CA ALA A 216 16.93 5.83 13.08
C ALA A 216 17.48 7.24 13.34
N GLN A 217 18.35 7.74 12.46
CA GLN A 217 18.91 9.09 12.57
C GLN A 217 17.81 10.15 12.44
N ALA A 218 16.88 9.98 11.49
CA ALA A 218 15.75 10.88 11.31
C ALA A 218 14.85 10.91 12.56
N ARG A 219 14.55 9.74 13.14
CA ARG A 219 13.78 9.65 14.39
C ARG A 219 14.45 10.40 15.55
N ALA A 220 15.74 10.19 15.76
CA ALA A 220 16.50 10.86 16.81
C ALA A 220 16.52 12.38 16.61
N ARG A 221 16.75 12.85 15.37
CA ARG A 221 16.80 14.27 15.03
C ARG A 221 15.46 14.99 15.22
N TYR A 222 14.37 14.36 14.80
CA TYR A 222 13.05 14.99 14.80
C TYR A 222 12.18 14.60 16.01
N GLY A 223 12.74 13.88 17.00
CA GLY A 223 12.04 13.55 18.24
C GLY A 223 10.91 12.54 18.09
N TYR A 224 11.03 11.56 17.19
CA TYR A 224 10.03 10.50 17.00
C TYR A 224 10.48 9.17 17.62
N ALA A 225 9.56 8.46 18.28
CA ALA A 225 9.78 7.10 18.74
C ALA A 225 9.85 6.11 17.57
N LYS A 226 10.42 4.92 17.80
CA LYS A 226 10.26 3.79 16.88
C LYS A 226 8.77 3.44 16.78
N PRO A 227 8.21 3.11 15.61
CA PRO A 227 6.77 2.87 15.48
C PRO A 227 6.24 1.76 16.40
N ALA A 228 7.03 0.69 16.63
CA ALA A 228 6.70 -0.37 17.59
C ALA A 228 6.56 0.13 19.05
N GLU A 229 7.15 1.28 19.36
CA GLU A 229 7.19 1.90 20.70
C GLU A 229 6.32 3.16 20.77
N ALA A 230 5.88 3.68 19.63
CA ALA A 230 5.09 4.89 19.53
C ALA A 230 3.69 4.69 20.17
N HIS A 231 3.24 5.72 20.88
CA HIS A 231 1.89 5.80 21.44
C HIS A 231 1.48 4.61 22.35
N ARG A 232 2.42 3.90 23.00
CA ARG A 232 2.13 2.71 23.82
C ARG A 232 1.01 2.90 24.84
N ALA A 233 1.03 4.00 25.60
CA ALA A 233 -0.01 4.28 26.58
C ALA A 233 -1.39 4.51 25.93
N PHE A 234 -1.44 5.16 24.78
CA PHE A 234 -2.68 5.36 24.03
C PHE A 234 -3.20 4.03 23.46
N ARG A 235 -2.32 3.22 22.86
CA ARG A 235 -2.63 1.88 22.35
C ARG A 235 -3.16 0.95 23.44
N ALA A 236 -2.55 0.96 24.63
CA ALA A 236 -3.00 0.18 25.77
C ALA A 236 -4.41 0.61 26.24
N ARG A 237 -4.68 1.92 26.33
CA ARG A 237 -6.03 2.43 26.63
C ARG A 237 -7.05 2.04 25.58
N GLN A 238 -6.66 2.07 24.30
CA GLN A 238 -7.51 1.60 23.20
C GLN A 238 -7.82 0.11 23.31
N ALA A 239 -6.82 -0.73 23.58
CA ALA A 239 -7.00 -2.16 23.77
C ALA A 239 -7.92 -2.47 24.96
N ALA A 240 -7.70 -1.84 26.12
CA ALA A 240 -8.57 -2.03 27.29
C ALA A 240 -10.02 -1.59 27.01
N ARG A 241 -10.21 -0.46 26.32
CA ARG A 241 -11.54 0.00 25.91
C ARG A 241 -12.28 -1.02 25.03
N VAL A 242 -11.56 -1.69 24.13
CA VAL A 242 -12.18 -2.64 23.20
C VAL A 242 -12.38 -4.01 23.83
N PHE A 243 -11.36 -4.56 24.48
CA PHE A 243 -11.37 -5.94 24.95
C PHE A 243 -11.85 -6.11 26.40
N ASP A 244 -11.60 -5.13 27.27
CA ASP A 244 -12.02 -5.21 28.68
C ASP A 244 -13.40 -4.58 28.88
N ASP A 245 -13.62 -3.39 28.32
CA ASP A 245 -14.87 -2.65 28.45
C ASP A 245 -15.95 -3.03 27.41
N GLY A 246 -15.59 -3.78 26.35
CA GLY A 246 -16.50 -4.14 25.26
C GLY A 246 -17.03 -2.94 24.44
N LYS A 247 -16.31 -1.82 24.42
CA LYS A 247 -16.73 -0.59 23.72
C LYS A 247 -16.10 -0.49 22.34
N ALA A 248 -16.76 0.25 21.43
CA ALA A 248 -16.16 0.60 20.15
C ALA A 248 -14.83 1.38 20.34
N PRO A 249 -13.83 1.17 19.46
CA PRO A 249 -12.58 1.91 19.50
C PRO A 249 -12.83 3.42 19.37
N SER A 250 -12.04 4.24 20.06
CA SER A 250 -12.15 5.70 20.00
C SER A 250 -11.63 6.27 18.68
N ASP A 251 -12.27 7.34 18.23
CA ASP A 251 -11.84 8.14 17.07
C ASP A 251 -10.72 9.13 17.40
N GLN A 252 -10.30 9.21 18.66
CA GLN A 252 -9.29 10.18 19.13
C GLN A 252 -8.04 10.22 18.26
N GLY A 253 -7.54 9.04 17.85
CA GLY A 253 -6.34 8.95 17.02
C GLY A 253 -6.52 9.54 15.61
N LEU A 254 -7.73 9.43 15.04
CA LEU A 254 -8.08 10.08 13.78
C LEU A 254 -8.22 11.60 13.97
N ILE A 255 -8.91 12.02 15.04
CA ILE A 255 -9.19 13.42 15.35
C ILE A 255 -7.89 14.20 15.53
N GLU A 256 -6.95 13.67 16.32
CA GLU A 256 -5.63 14.26 16.56
C GLU A 256 -4.73 14.28 15.32
N SER A 257 -5.11 13.58 14.25
CA SER A 257 -4.33 13.45 13.02
C SER A 257 -4.89 14.24 11.84
N GLN A 258 -5.98 15.00 12.03
CA GLN A 258 -6.67 15.72 10.96
C GLN A 258 -5.81 16.77 10.25
N ASP A 259 -4.85 17.38 10.95
CA ASP A 259 -3.90 18.33 10.33
C ASP A 259 -3.09 17.70 9.19
N ILE A 260 -2.98 16.37 9.18
CA ILE A 260 -2.19 15.60 8.20
C ILE A 260 -3.10 14.79 7.28
N LEU A 261 -4.21 14.25 7.79
CA LEU A 261 -5.16 13.44 7.02
C LEU A 261 -6.18 14.28 6.24
N GLY A 262 -6.39 15.54 6.63
CA GLY A 262 -7.55 16.32 6.24
C GLY A 262 -8.75 16.06 7.16
N PRO A 263 -9.88 16.77 6.92
CA PRO A 263 -11.07 16.66 7.75
C PRO A 263 -11.75 15.28 7.62
N LEU A 264 -12.29 14.79 8.73
CA LEU A 264 -13.11 13.57 8.80
C LEU A 264 -14.56 13.90 8.39
N SER A 265 -14.78 14.23 7.12
CA SER A 265 -16.12 14.51 6.56
C SER A 265 -16.78 13.29 5.94
#